data_AF-A0A0D1WYL0-F1
#
_entry.id   AF-A0A0D1WYL0-F1
#
_cell.length_a   1.000
_cell.length_b   1.000
_cell.length_c   1.000
_cell.angle_alpha   90.00
_cell.angle_beta   90.00
_cell.angle_gamma   90.00
#
_symmetry.space_group_name_H-M   'P 1'
#
loop_
_entity.id
_entity.type
_entity.pdbx_description
1 polymer ?
#
loop_
_entity_poly.entity_id
_entity_poly.type
_entity_poly.pdbx_seq_one_letter_code
_entity_poly.pdbx_strand_id
1 'polypeptide(L)'
;MIPRSIHRSSKRLATANSSLRSSSSIVRRGYLIQHRPNKTSSVIGITPKSHKLSAFHTSSAKWAQSPTADEVMEDLNELYATAKDEFEIAAEETEKKTVYAADDREAAQEALKSLQEGFSKAIRESAPEVAKEVQTRVGPRIRELENAVKAMEEMAMED
;
A
#
# COMPACT_ATOMS: atom_id res chain seq x y z
N MET A 1 61.30 7.19 6.24
CA MET A 1 60.82 8.33 7.05
C MET A 1 59.33 8.11 7.32
N ILE A 2 58.97 7.85 8.58
CA ILE A 2 57.60 7.72 9.14
C ILE A 2 57.62 8.64 10.40
N PRO A 3 56.52 9.09 11.03
CA PRO A 3 55.33 9.85 10.57
C PRO A 3 55.12 11.16 11.40
N ARG A 4 54.18 12.04 11.03
CA ARG A 4 53.55 13.07 11.90
C ARG A 4 52.26 13.54 11.21
N SER A 5 51.17 13.98 11.84
CA SER A 5 50.53 13.79 13.14
C SER A 5 49.17 14.49 12.99
N ILE A 6 48.15 13.94 13.65
CA ILE A 6 46.75 14.38 13.72
C ILE A 6 46.62 15.76 14.38
N HIS A 7 45.63 16.58 13.99
CA HIS A 7 44.87 17.55 14.83
C HIS A 7 43.60 17.97 14.03
N ARG A 8 42.41 17.41 14.28
CA ARG A 8 41.39 17.78 15.28
C ARG A 8 41.07 19.29 15.33
N SER A 9 39.90 19.67 14.83
CA SER A 9 39.14 20.80 15.39
C SER A 9 37.64 20.59 15.26
N SER A 10 37.05 20.36 16.44
CA SER A 10 35.63 20.42 16.76
C SER A 10 35.14 21.87 16.81
N LYS A 11 33.82 22.07 16.61
CA LYS A 11 32.90 23.14 17.11
C LYS A 11 31.83 23.38 16.03
N ARG A 12 30.52 23.40 16.27
CA ARG A 12 29.74 23.80 17.46
C ARG A 12 28.36 23.13 17.46
N LEU A 13 27.88 22.90 18.67
CA LEU A 13 26.49 22.67 19.04
C LEU A 13 25.65 23.93 18.83
N ALA A 14 24.38 23.76 18.46
CA ALA A 14 23.31 24.68 18.82
C ALA A 14 22.04 23.86 19.08
N THR A 15 21.63 23.85 20.34
CA THR A 15 20.41 23.28 20.89
C THR A 15 19.27 24.30 20.83
N ALA A 16 18.05 23.73 20.88
CA ALA A 16 16.89 24.19 21.65
C ALA A 16 15.65 24.66 20.86
N ASN A 17 14.55 23.96 21.19
CA ASN A 17 13.23 24.46 21.61
C ASN A 17 12.44 25.33 20.63
N SER A 18 11.13 25.21 20.46
CA SER A 18 10.06 24.51 21.17
C SER A 18 8.77 24.95 20.45
N SER A 19 7.76 24.11 20.29
CA SER A 19 6.37 24.56 20.53
C SER A 19 5.41 23.39 20.60
N LEU A 20 4.98 23.13 21.82
CA LEU A 20 3.78 22.39 22.16
C LEU A 20 2.57 23.17 21.65
N ARG A 21 1.71 22.54 20.86
CA ARG A 21 0.32 22.97 20.76
C ARG A 21 -0.61 21.76 20.65
N SER A 22 -1.03 21.35 21.84
CA SER A 22 -2.26 20.63 22.12
C SER A 22 -3.45 21.35 21.47
N SER A 23 -4.39 20.59 20.88
CA SER A 23 -5.85 20.76 21.07
C SER A 23 -6.63 19.77 20.19
N SER A 24 -7.04 18.68 20.82
CA SER A 24 -8.42 18.16 20.83
C SER A 24 -9.41 18.69 19.80
N SER A 25 -9.93 17.82 18.94
CA SER A 25 -11.38 17.79 18.67
C SER A 25 -11.80 16.42 18.14
N ILE A 26 -12.20 15.57 19.09
CA ILE A 26 -13.04 14.40 18.85
C ILE A 26 -14.38 14.90 18.31
N VAL A 27 -14.60 14.79 17.00
CA VAL A 27 -15.92 14.97 16.41
C VAL A 27 -16.54 13.59 16.25
N ARG A 28 -17.32 13.23 17.29
CA ARG A 28 -18.33 12.16 17.21
C ARG A 28 -19.35 12.57 16.16
N ARG A 29 -19.32 11.99 14.96
CA ARG A 29 -20.43 12.06 14.02
C ARG A 29 -21.22 10.75 14.11
N GLY A 30 -22.34 10.85 14.82
CA GLY A 30 -23.23 9.73 15.10
C GLY A 30 -23.76 9.08 13.83
N TYR A 31 -23.78 7.75 13.88
CA TYR A 31 -24.62 6.90 13.05
C TYR A 31 -26.08 7.31 13.25
N LEU A 32 -26.71 7.90 12.23
CA LEU A 32 -28.16 7.96 12.15
C LEU A 32 -28.62 7.00 11.05
N ILE A 33 -28.91 5.80 11.50
CA ILE A 33 -29.72 4.81 10.81
C ILE A 33 -31.09 5.43 10.53
N GLN A 34 -31.41 5.69 9.27
CA GLN A 34 -32.79 5.94 8.84
C GLN A 34 -33.34 4.69 8.17
N HIS A 35 -33.96 3.85 8.99
CA HIS A 35 -34.90 2.84 8.52
C HIS A 35 -36.14 3.54 7.98
N ARG A 36 -36.38 3.41 6.68
CA ARG A 36 -37.60 3.90 6.03
C ARG A 36 -38.58 2.72 5.90
N PRO A 37 -39.73 2.72 6.60
CA PRO A 37 -40.71 1.65 6.45
C PRO A 37 -41.50 1.77 5.14
N ASN A 38 -41.72 0.58 4.61
CA ASN A 38 -42.36 0.17 3.37
C ASN A 38 -43.84 0.60 3.30
N LYS A 39 -44.32 1.07 2.14
CA LYS A 39 -45.74 1.24 1.84
C LYS A 39 -46.08 0.83 0.41
N THR A 40 -47.02 -0.13 0.35
CA THR A 40 -48.09 -0.34 -0.66
C THR A 40 -47.63 -0.74 -2.06
N SER A 41 -47.67 -2.02 -2.44
CA SER A 41 -48.86 -2.76 -2.93
C SER A 41 -49.59 -2.05 -4.08
N SER A 42 -49.31 -2.47 -5.32
CA SER A 42 -50.27 -2.39 -6.43
C SER A 42 -50.04 -3.52 -7.46
N VAL A 43 -50.86 -4.54 -7.31
CA VAL A 43 -51.56 -5.35 -8.33
C VAL A 43 -51.12 -5.23 -9.80
N ILE A 44 -50.61 -6.35 -10.31
CA ILE A 44 -50.96 -7.08 -11.56
C ILE A 44 -51.26 -6.24 -12.82
N GLY A 45 -50.32 -6.28 -13.76
CA GLY A 45 -50.55 -6.02 -15.18
C GLY A 45 -49.76 -7.02 -16.02
N ILE A 46 -50.40 -8.12 -16.41
CA ILE A 46 -49.83 -9.13 -17.32
C ILE A 46 -50.12 -8.67 -18.75
N THR A 47 -49.09 -8.30 -19.50
CA THR A 47 -49.15 -8.23 -20.97
C THR A 47 -47.90 -8.89 -21.56
N PRO A 48 -48.02 -10.02 -22.28
CA PRO A 48 -46.89 -10.61 -22.99
C PRO A 48 -46.79 -9.97 -24.37
N LYS A 49 -45.68 -9.27 -24.64
CA LYS A 49 -45.25 -9.00 -26.01
C LYS A 49 -43.89 -9.64 -26.25
N SER A 50 -43.98 -10.62 -27.14
CA SER A 50 -42.91 -11.43 -27.70
C SER A 50 -41.99 -10.60 -28.60
N HIS A 51 -40.89 -11.25 -29.00
CA HIS A 51 -39.88 -10.85 -29.99
C HIS A 51 -38.82 -9.87 -29.44
N LYS A 52 -37.53 -10.19 -29.33
CA LYS A 52 -36.72 -11.19 -30.02
C LYS A 52 -35.67 -11.76 -29.07
N LEU A 53 -35.43 -13.06 -29.20
CA LEU A 53 -34.22 -13.71 -28.74
C LEU A 53 -33.04 -12.95 -29.37
N SER A 54 -32.43 -12.05 -28.60
CA SER A 54 -31.11 -11.52 -28.92
C SER A 54 -30.19 -12.72 -28.86
N ALA A 55 -29.73 -13.11 -30.05
CA ALA A 55 -28.83 -14.20 -30.30
C ALA A 55 -27.76 -14.24 -29.23
N PHE A 56 -27.57 -15.43 -28.65
CA PHE A 56 -26.33 -15.90 -28.03
C PHE A 56 -25.20 -14.88 -28.19
N HIS A 57 -25.11 -13.93 -27.25
CA HIS A 57 -23.87 -13.22 -27.06
C HIS A 57 -22.97 -14.30 -26.50
N THR A 58 -22.26 -14.91 -27.45
CA THR A 58 -21.15 -15.80 -27.23
C THR A 58 -20.46 -15.28 -25.97
N SER A 59 -20.47 -16.08 -24.93
CA SER A 59 -19.46 -16.00 -23.89
C SER A 59 -18.16 -16.34 -24.62
N SER A 60 -17.69 -15.38 -25.42
CA SER A 60 -16.41 -15.43 -26.09
C SER A 60 -15.43 -15.34 -24.94
N ALA A 61 -15.07 -16.51 -24.46
CA ALA A 61 -13.78 -16.83 -23.89
C ALA A 61 -13.11 -15.56 -23.33
N LYS A 62 -13.26 -15.32 -22.03
CA LYS A 62 -12.34 -14.46 -21.24
C LYS A 62 -10.93 -15.08 -21.19
N TRP A 63 -10.52 -15.73 -22.26
CA TRP A 63 -9.25 -16.40 -22.40
C TRP A 63 -8.27 -15.31 -22.77
N ALA A 64 -7.45 -14.94 -21.79
CA ALA A 64 -6.16 -14.28 -21.98
C ALA A 64 -6.19 -12.91 -22.66
N GLN A 65 -6.99 -11.97 -22.15
CA GLN A 65 -6.58 -10.57 -22.25
C GLN A 65 -5.47 -10.38 -21.20
N SER A 66 -4.27 -9.96 -21.61
CA SER A 66 -3.26 -9.49 -20.67
C SER A 66 -3.85 -8.37 -19.83
N PRO A 67 -3.62 -8.32 -18.50
CA PRO A 67 -4.14 -7.25 -17.66
C PRO A 67 -3.75 -5.90 -18.25
N THR A 68 -4.70 -4.97 -18.22
CA THR A 68 -4.47 -3.64 -18.77
C THR A 68 -3.43 -2.90 -17.93
N ALA A 69 -2.74 -1.92 -18.52
CA ALA A 69 -1.73 -1.14 -17.82
C ALA A 69 -2.28 -0.50 -16.53
N ASP A 70 -3.52 -0.01 -16.59
CA ASP A 70 -4.20 0.62 -15.46
C ASP A 70 -4.47 -0.39 -14.34
N GLU A 71 -4.96 -1.59 -14.66
CA GLU A 71 -5.17 -2.68 -13.69
C GLU A 71 -3.86 -3.07 -13.00
N VAL A 72 -2.78 -3.27 -13.77
CA VAL A 72 -1.46 -3.60 -13.20
C VAL A 72 -0.96 -2.50 -12.25
N MET A 73 -1.16 -1.23 -12.61
CA MET A 73 -0.74 -0.11 -11.78
C MET A 73 -1.61 0.03 -10.51
N GLU A 74 -2.90 -0.25 -10.59
CA GLU A 74 -3.82 -0.29 -9.45
C GLU A 74 -3.38 -1.35 -8.44
N ASP A 75 -3.18 -2.59 -8.90
CA ASP A 75 -2.72 -3.72 -8.08
C ASP A 75 -1.40 -3.40 -7.35
N LEU A 76 -0.42 -2.84 -8.07
CA LEU A 76 0.88 -2.47 -7.48
C LEU A 76 0.78 -1.31 -6.48
N ASN A 77 -0.12 -0.36 -6.71
CA ASN A 77 -0.33 0.73 -5.76
C ASN A 77 -1.04 0.23 -4.49
N GLU A 78 -1.98 -0.72 -4.61
CA GLU A 78 -2.62 -1.36 -3.46
C GLU A 78 -1.60 -2.14 -2.63
N LEU A 79 -0.80 -2.99 -3.27
CA LEU A 79 0.28 -3.72 -2.58
C LEU A 79 1.28 -2.79 -1.91
N TYR A 80 1.62 -1.66 -2.55
CA TYR A 80 2.51 -0.66 -1.97
C TYR A 80 1.88 0.05 -0.77
N ALA A 81 0.59 0.40 -0.84
CA ALA A 81 -0.11 1.01 0.28
C ALA A 81 -0.11 0.08 1.50
N THR A 82 -0.48 -1.19 1.31
CA THR A 82 -0.43 -2.21 2.37
C THR A 82 0.98 -2.36 2.94
N ALA A 83 2.00 -2.53 2.09
CA ALA A 83 3.38 -2.69 2.56
C ALA A 83 3.90 -1.46 3.34
N LYS A 84 3.44 -0.26 2.98
CA LYS A 84 3.78 0.97 3.69
C LYS A 84 3.08 1.08 5.04
N ASP A 85 1.80 0.72 5.11
CA ASP A 85 1.04 0.71 6.36
C ASP A 85 1.63 -0.30 7.36
N GLU A 86 1.94 -1.53 6.91
CA GLU A 86 2.58 -2.54 7.75
C GLU A 86 3.99 -2.11 8.22
N PHE A 87 4.77 -1.48 7.34
CA PHE A 87 6.07 -0.91 7.73
C PHE A 87 5.92 0.19 8.80
N GLU A 88 4.92 1.06 8.68
CA GLU A 88 4.69 2.13 9.67
C GLU A 88 4.31 1.55 11.04
N ILE A 89 3.49 0.51 11.08
CA ILE A 89 3.16 -0.22 12.31
C ILE A 89 4.42 -0.87 12.89
N ALA A 90 5.17 -1.61 12.08
CA ALA A 90 6.38 -2.31 12.51
C ALA A 90 7.46 -1.37 13.06
N ALA A 91 7.64 -0.21 12.43
CA ALA A 91 8.60 0.80 12.85
C ALA A 91 8.21 1.41 14.20
N GLU A 92 6.93 1.77 14.37
CA GLU A 92 6.42 2.34 15.62
C GLU A 92 6.50 1.34 16.78
N GLU A 93 6.16 0.07 16.54
CA GLU A 93 6.18 -0.97 17.57
C GLU A 93 7.62 -1.39 17.94
N THR A 94 8.54 -1.38 16.97
CA THR A 94 9.98 -1.58 17.23
C THR A 94 10.55 -0.44 18.07
N GLU A 95 10.24 0.82 17.76
CA GLU A 95 10.69 1.98 18.57
C GLU A 95 10.14 1.91 20.01
N LYS A 96 8.89 1.46 20.18
CA LYS A 96 8.26 1.29 21.49
C LYS A 96 8.71 0.03 22.24
N LYS A 97 9.51 -0.85 21.61
CA LYS A 97 9.99 -2.12 22.17
C LYS A 97 8.85 -2.99 22.70
N THR A 98 7.76 -3.07 21.94
CA THR A 98 6.62 -3.89 22.36
C THR A 98 6.85 -5.37 22.08
N VAL A 99 6.01 -6.21 22.66
CA VAL A 99 6.05 -7.67 22.41
C VAL A 99 5.63 -8.05 21.00
N TYR A 100 4.90 -7.17 20.30
CA TYR A 100 4.39 -7.41 18.94
C TYR A 100 5.37 -6.99 17.84
N ALA A 101 6.40 -6.21 18.19
CA ALA A 101 7.37 -5.69 17.25
C ALA A 101 8.01 -6.76 16.34
N ALA A 102 8.20 -7.99 16.84
CA ALA A 102 8.75 -9.07 16.01
C ALA A 102 7.78 -9.51 14.91
N ASP A 103 6.51 -9.73 15.26
CA ASP A 103 5.46 -10.17 14.35
C ASP A 103 5.14 -9.05 13.33
N ASP A 104 5.11 -7.80 13.77
CA ASP A 104 4.85 -6.66 12.87
C ASP A 104 5.99 -6.47 11.85
N ARG A 105 7.25 -6.66 12.26
CA ARG A 105 8.39 -6.66 11.32
C ARG A 105 8.27 -7.78 10.28
N GLU A 106 7.83 -8.96 10.67
CA GLU A 106 7.57 -10.06 9.74
C GLU A 106 6.44 -9.70 8.76
N ALA A 107 5.35 -9.10 9.23
CA ALA A 107 4.26 -8.62 8.38
C ALA A 107 4.74 -7.59 7.34
N ALA A 108 5.58 -6.63 7.75
CA ALA A 108 6.17 -5.64 6.84
C ALA A 108 7.07 -6.31 5.77
N GLN A 109 7.88 -7.31 6.15
CA GLN A 109 8.69 -8.09 5.22
C GLN A 109 7.83 -8.87 4.23
N GLU A 110 6.77 -9.53 4.69
CA GLU A 110 5.87 -10.32 3.86
C GLU A 110 5.09 -9.44 2.86
N ALA A 111 4.61 -8.29 3.30
CA ALA A 111 3.92 -7.33 2.44
C ALA A 111 4.88 -6.74 1.38
N LEU A 112 6.12 -6.40 1.76
CA LEU A 112 7.15 -5.96 0.82
C LEU A 112 7.48 -7.05 -0.21
N LYS A 113 7.62 -8.31 0.23
CA LYS A 113 7.85 -9.44 -0.67
C LYS A 113 6.70 -9.62 -1.66
N SER A 114 5.46 -9.50 -1.20
CA SER A 114 4.27 -9.57 -2.07
C SER A 114 4.28 -8.47 -3.12
N LEU A 115 4.69 -7.25 -2.76
CA LEU A 115 4.88 -6.15 -3.69
C LEU A 115 5.99 -6.44 -4.72
N GLN A 116 7.13 -6.98 -4.29
CA GLN A 116 8.24 -7.35 -5.19
C GLN A 116 7.84 -8.46 -6.18
N GLU A 117 7.07 -9.45 -5.72
CA GLU A 117 6.54 -10.52 -6.55
C GLU A 117 5.53 -9.98 -7.57
N GLY A 118 4.59 -9.13 -7.12
CA GLY A 118 3.64 -8.44 -7.99
C GLY A 118 4.35 -7.60 -9.06
N PHE A 119 5.38 -6.84 -8.67
CA PHE A 119 6.18 -6.03 -9.59
C PHE A 119 6.96 -6.88 -10.60
N SER A 120 7.58 -7.96 -10.14
CA SER A 120 8.30 -8.90 -11.00
C SER A 120 7.37 -9.59 -12.00
N LYS A 121 6.19 -9.99 -11.54
CA LYS A 121 5.14 -10.55 -12.38
C LYS A 121 4.67 -9.53 -13.43
N ALA A 122 4.38 -8.30 -13.01
CA ALA A 122 3.98 -7.21 -13.90
C ALA A 122 4.99 -6.98 -15.03
N ILE A 123 6.29 -6.98 -14.73
CA ILE A 123 7.33 -6.79 -15.75
C ILE A 123 7.43 -7.98 -16.73
N ARG A 124 7.20 -9.20 -16.24
CA ARG A 124 7.35 -10.43 -17.04
C ARG A 124 6.14 -10.75 -17.92
N GLU A 125 4.94 -10.43 -17.45
CA GLU A 125 3.68 -10.83 -18.07
C GLU A 125 3.00 -9.70 -18.87
N SER A 126 3.41 -8.44 -18.67
CA SER A 126 2.83 -7.29 -19.37
C SER A 126 3.54 -6.96 -20.69
N ALA A 127 2.88 -6.16 -21.53
CA ALA A 127 3.49 -5.61 -22.74
C ALA A 127 4.73 -4.74 -22.40
N PRO A 128 5.73 -4.63 -23.29
CA PRO A 128 6.98 -3.91 -23.01
C PRO A 128 6.79 -2.44 -22.61
N GLU A 129 5.76 -1.79 -23.14
CA GLU A 129 5.41 -0.40 -22.83
C GLU A 129 4.93 -0.25 -21.38
N VAL A 130 4.05 -1.16 -20.94
CA VAL A 130 3.54 -1.22 -19.57
C VAL A 130 4.65 -1.58 -18.59
N ALA A 131 5.47 -2.58 -18.92
CA ALA A 131 6.59 -2.99 -18.09
C ALA A 131 7.57 -1.82 -17.84
N LYS A 132 7.84 -1.01 -18.88
CA LYS A 132 8.68 0.19 -18.74
C LYS A 132 8.02 1.24 -17.84
N GLU A 133 6.73 1.49 -18.00
CA GLU A 133 6.00 2.43 -17.15
C GLU A 133 6.03 1.99 -15.67
N VAL A 134 5.68 0.73 -15.40
CA VAL A 134 5.74 0.10 -14.08
C VAL A 134 7.15 0.26 -13.48
N GLN A 135 8.20 -0.07 -14.24
CA GLN A 135 9.58 0.04 -13.77
C GLN A 135 9.96 1.48 -13.40
N THR A 136 9.54 2.46 -14.20
CA THR A 136 9.87 3.88 -13.94
C THR A 136 9.12 4.45 -12.74
N ARG A 137 7.88 4.02 -12.47
CA ARG A 137 7.04 4.59 -11.41
C ARG A 137 7.17 3.85 -10.09
N VAL A 138 7.17 2.53 -10.13
CA VAL A 138 7.09 1.67 -8.93
C VAL A 138 8.48 1.22 -8.49
N GLY A 139 9.43 1.07 -9.42
CA GLY A 139 10.80 0.63 -9.11
C GLY A 139 11.52 1.46 -8.03
N PRO A 140 11.52 2.81 -8.10
CA PRO A 140 12.11 3.64 -7.04
C PRO A 140 11.43 3.46 -5.69
N ARG A 141 10.08 3.39 -5.67
CA ARG A 141 9.30 3.26 -4.44
C ARG A 141 9.57 1.95 -3.70
N ILE A 142 9.69 0.85 -4.45
CA ILE A 142 10.05 -0.46 -3.90
C ILE A 142 11.44 -0.38 -3.25
N ARG A 143 12.43 0.19 -3.95
CA ARG A 143 13.80 0.32 -3.41
C ARG A 143 13.86 1.19 -2.16
N GLU A 144 13.09 2.28 -2.12
CA GLU A 144 12.99 3.13 -0.95
C GLU A 144 12.43 2.35 0.25
N LEU A 145 11.34 1.60 0.03
CA LEU A 145 10.72 0.77 1.08
C LEU A 145 11.63 -0.39 1.52
N GLU A 146 12.30 -1.06 0.59
CA GLU A 146 13.30 -2.11 0.90
C GLU A 146 14.41 -1.59 1.82
N ASN A 147 14.96 -0.41 1.51
CA ASN A 147 16.00 0.20 2.33
C ASN A 147 15.47 0.62 3.70
N ALA A 148 14.23 1.09 3.77
CA ALA A 148 13.57 1.47 5.03
C ALA A 148 13.33 0.25 5.94
N VAL A 149 12.79 -0.85 5.38
CA VAL A 149 12.60 -2.12 6.09
C VAL A 149 13.93 -2.67 6.59
N LYS A 150 14.97 -2.69 5.74
CA LYS A 150 16.31 -3.12 6.14
C LYS A 150 16.90 -2.29 7.27
N ALA A 151 16.76 -0.96 7.21
CA ALA A 151 17.25 -0.08 8.26
C ALA A 151 16.52 -0.32 9.60
N MET A 152 15.21 -0.57 9.56
CA MET A 152 14.42 -0.95 10.72
C MET A 152 14.89 -2.28 11.35
N GLU A 153 15.16 -3.29 10.53
CA GLU A 153 15.69 -4.57 11.00
C GLU A 153 17.08 -4.44 11.64
N GLU A 154 17.96 -3.62 11.04
CA GLU A 154 19.28 -3.32 11.60
C GLU A 154 19.15 -2.67 12.99
N MET A 155 18.27 -1.67 13.14
CA MET A 155 17.99 -1.03 14.44
C MET A 155 17.44 -2.04 15.46
N ALA A 156 16.57 -2.94 15.04
CA ALA A 156 16.00 -3.97 15.93
C ALA A 156 17.04 -4.99 16.43
N MET A 157 18.15 -5.19 15.70
CA MET A 157 19.25 -6.08 16.12
C MET A 157 20.25 -5.38 17.04
N GLU A 158 20.28 -4.05 17.07
CA GLU A 158 21.22 -3.25 17.87
C GLU A 158 20.69 -2.92 19.28
N ASP A 159 19.41 -3.19 19.56
CA ASP A 159 18.74 -3.02 20.85
C ASP A 159 18.79 -4.25 21.77
#